data_AF-A0A6A6MRJ9-F1
#
_entry.id   AF-A0A6A6MRJ9-F1
#
_cell.length_a   1.000
_cell.length_b   1.000
_cell.length_c   1.000
_cell.angle_alpha   90.00
_cell.angle_beta   90.00
_cell.angle_gamma   90.00
#
_symmetry.space_group_name_H-M   'P 1'
#
loop_
_entity.id
_entity.type
_entity.pdbx_description
1 polymer ?
#
loop_
_entity_poly.entity_id
_entity_poly.type
_entity_poly.pdbx_seq_one_letter_code
_entity_poly.pdbx_strand_id
1 'polypeptide(L)'
;MPADSPENLCLRGNSKHHAKLTNKLALANSDNKKSSPFDFLKHLQGCHKGDKLKGIHKLKTYLEHFGYLNYKNKSQANNDDFDDLLESALKTYQLNYHLKVTGTLDSKTVSKMMMPRCGVPDIINGTTRMTSGKKNQRHSSTSFHTVSYYTFFPGSPK
;
A
#
# COMPACT_ATOMS: atom_id res chain seq x y z
N MET A 1 -28.54 42.42 -22.05
CA MET A 1 -29.93 42.11 -21.67
C MET A 1 -29.88 41.45 -20.30
N PRO A 2 -30.15 42.18 -19.21
CA PRO A 2 -30.32 41.63 -17.86
C PRO A 2 -31.78 41.23 -17.59
N ALA A 3 -32.05 40.78 -16.36
CA ALA A 3 -33.32 40.34 -15.74
C ALA A 3 -33.55 38.82 -15.86
N ASP A 4 -33.34 38.04 -14.80
CA ASP A 4 -34.04 37.95 -13.49
C ASP A 4 -35.09 36.82 -13.50
N SER A 5 -34.95 35.95 -12.50
CA SER A 5 -35.91 34.91 -12.12
C SER A 5 -37.18 35.54 -11.52
N PRO A 6 -38.31 34.80 -11.47
CA PRO A 6 -38.69 34.34 -10.13
C PRO A 6 -39.40 32.96 -10.06
N GLU A 7 -39.06 32.27 -8.96
CA GLU A 7 -39.93 31.59 -7.99
C GLU A 7 -41.09 30.69 -8.45
N ASN A 8 -41.07 29.44 -7.97
CA ASN A 8 -42.29 28.81 -7.48
C ASN A 8 -42.02 27.96 -6.23
N LEU A 9 -42.77 28.31 -5.20
CA LEU A 9 -42.80 27.84 -3.82
C LEU A 9 -43.74 26.62 -3.76
N CYS A 10 -43.37 25.54 -3.07
CA CYS A 10 -44.37 24.59 -2.56
C CYS A 10 -44.03 24.18 -1.13
N LEU A 11 -44.95 24.48 -0.22
CA LEU A 11 -44.85 24.30 1.22
C LEU A 11 -45.37 22.92 1.65
N ARG A 12 -44.65 22.35 2.63
CA ARG A 12 -45.10 21.52 3.77
C ARG A 12 -46.11 20.37 3.56
N GLY A 13 -45.67 19.17 3.94
CA GLY A 13 -46.49 18.12 4.53
C GLY A 13 -45.71 17.30 5.55
N ASN A 14 -45.97 17.52 6.85
CA ASN A 14 -45.49 16.67 7.95
C ASN A 14 -46.59 15.67 8.30
N SER A 15 -46.28 14.37 8.36
CA SER A 15 -47.10 13.38 9.08
C SER A 15 -46.25 12.65 10.11
N LYS A 16 -46.67 12.76 11.36
CA LYS A 16 -46.10 12.09 12.53
C LYS A 16 -46.86 10.77 12.71
N HIS A 17 -46.15 9.65 12.81
CA HIS A 17 -46.66 8.48 13.52
C HIS A 17 -45.68 8.12 14.63
N HIS A 18 -46.24 8.06 15.84
CA HIS A 18 -45.57 7.74 17.09
C HIS A 18 -45.99 6.32 17.47
N ALA A 19 -45.03 5.41 17.65
CA ALA A 19 -45.23 4.16 18.40
C ALA A 19 -43.93 3.83 19.13
N LYS A 20 -44.09 3.44 20.40
CA LYS A 20 -43.10 3.48 21.46
C LYS A 20 -42.50 2.09 21.70
N LEU A 21 -41.17 2.06 21.82
CA LEU A 21 -40.32 1.23 22.69
C LEU A 21 -40.42 -0.32 22.62
N THR A 22 -39.37 -0.95 22.10
CA THR A 22 -38.70 -2.07 22.80
C THR A 22 -37.18 -1.95 22.62
N ASN A 23 -36.46 -1.82 23.74
CA ASN A 23 -35.03 -2.11 23.81
C ASN A 23 -34.88 -3.57 24.23
N LYS A 24 -34.17 -4.38 23.45
CA LYS A 24 -33.39 -5.50 24.01
C LYS A 24 -32.22 -5.88 23.08
N LEU A 25 -31.11 -6.09 23.76
CA LEU A 25 -29.74 -6.20 23.29
C LEU A 25 -29.44 -7.35 22.30
N ALA A 26 -28.32 -7.11 21.62
CA ALA A 26 -27.30 -8.06 21.19
C ALA A 26 -27.57 -8.86 19.91
N LEU A 27 -26.93 -8.40 18.83
CA LEU A 27 -25.93 -9.23 18.16
C LEU A 27 -24.76 -8.32 17.75
N ALA A 28 -23.84 -8.09 18.70
CA ALA A 28 -22.51 -7.65 18.34
C ALA A 28 -21.84 -8.85 17.66
N ASN A 29 -21.95 -8.94 16.33
CA ASN A 29 -20.99 -9.71 15.57
C ASN A 29 -19.69 -8.91 15.62
N SER A 30 -18.93 -9.13 16.69
CA SER A 30 -17.51 -8.90 16.67
C SER A 30 -16.95 -9.89 15.67
N ASP A 31 -17.04 -9.54 14.38
CA ASP A 31 -16.10 -10.04 13.41
C ASP A 31 -14.75 -9.69 14.00
N ASN A 32 -14.06 -10.71 14.52
CA ASN A 32 -12.68 -10.61 14.92
C ASN A 32 -11.88 -10.43 13.63
N LYS A 33 -12.06 -9.26 12.98
CA LYS A 33 -11.33 -8.83 11.79
C LYS A 33 -9.92 -8.63 12.27
N LYS A 34 -9.14 -9.72 12.22
CA LYS A 34 -7.70 -9.67 12.36
C LYS A 34 -7.22 -8.64 11.35
N SER A 35 -6.84 -7.47 11.85
CA SER A 35 -6.33 -6.39 11.03
C SER A 35 -5.06 -6.92 10.37
N SER A 36 -4.95 -6.75 9.05
CA SER A 36 -3.72 -7.05 8.33
C SER A 36 -2.60 -6.20 8.92
N PRO A 37 -1.38 -6.74 9.09
CA PRO A 37 -0.23 -5.94 9.54
C PRO A 37 0.03 -4.73 8.63
N PHE A 38 -0.48 -4.76 7.40
CA PHE A 38 -0.34 -3.69 6.41
C PHE A 38 -1.58 -2.79 6.28
N ASP A 39 -2.58 -2.92 7.16
CA ASP A 39 -3.79 -2.08 7.10
C ASP A 39 -3.50 -0.58 7.25
N PHE A 40 -2.37 -0.21 7.87
CA PHE A 40 -1.94 1.19 7.97
C PHE A 40 -1.78 1.86 6.59
N LEU A 41 -1.46 1.09 5.54
CA LEU A 41 -1.30 1.61 4.18
C LEU A 41 -2.61 2.15 3.59
N LYS A 42 -3.77 1.61 4.01
CA LYS A 42 -5.08 2.09 3.55
C LYS A 42 -5.34 3.53 3.97
N HIS A 43 -4.89 3.91 5.16
CA HIS A 43 -5.03 5.28 5.68
C HIS A 43 -4.10 6.28 4.98
N LEU A 44 -3.05 5.78 4.32
CA LEU A 44 -2.09 6.59 3.58
C LEU A 44 -2.43 6.65 2.08
N GLN A 45 -3.47 5.94 1.62
CA GLN A 45 -3.78 5.85 0.20
C GLN A 45 -4.05 7.24 -0.38
N GLY A 46 -3.39 7.54 -1.50
CA GLY A 46 -3.47 8.83 -2.18
C GLY A 46 -2.44 9.86 -1.73
N CYS A 47 -1.63 9.56 -0.69
CA CYS A 47 -0.58 10.48 -0.28
C CYS A 47 0.52 10.62 -1.35
N HIS A 48 1.12 11.81 -1.39
CA HIS A 48 2.10 12.21 -2.38
C HIS A 48 3.09 13.23 -1.79
N LYS A 49 4.12 13.54 -2.58
CA LYS A 49 5.18 14.46 -2.17
C LYS A 49 4.60 15.79 -1.69
N GLY A 50 5.07 16.22 -0.50
CA GLY A 50 4.61 17.42 0.18
C GLY A 50 3.57 17.15 1.28
N ASP A 51 2.94 15.97 1.31
CA ASP A 51 2.01 15.60 2.36
C ASP A 51 2.72 15.33 3.69
N LYS A 52 2.06 15.70 4.79
CA LYS A 52 2.47 15.35 6.16
C LYS A 52 1.31 14.64 6.85
N LEU A 53 1.32 13.32 6.81
CA LEU A 53 0.26 12.47 7.34
C LEU A 53 0.83 11.49 8.35
N LYS A 54 0.14 11.37 9.49
CA LYS A 54 0.58 10.49 10.57
C LYS A 54 0.68 9.04 10.09
N GLY A 55 1.85 8.43 10.28
CA GLY A 55 2.11 7.04 9.89
C GLY A 55 2.91 6.88 8.59
N ILE A 56 3.27 7.96 7.90
CA ILE A 56 4.17 7.92 6.74
C ILE A 56 5.52 7.29 7.10
N HIS A 57 6.03 7.51 8.32
CA HIS A 57 7.25 6.82 8.78
C HIS A 57 7.16 5.29 8.66
N LYS A 58 5.98 4.69 8.81
CA LYS A 58 5.79 3.23 8.64
C LYS A 58 5.94 2.80 7.17
N LEU A 59 5.49 3.64 6.24
CA LEU A 59 5.71 3.41 4.81
C LEU A 59 7.20 3.53 4.47
N LYS A 60 7.90 4.50 5.07
CA LYS A 60 9.37 4.62 4.95
C LYS A 60 10.06 3.34 5.43
N THR A 61 9.72 2.84 6.62
CA THR A 61 10.26 1.59 7.15
C THR A 61 9.96 0.40 6.24
N TYR A 62 8.76 0.31 5.68
CA TYR A 62 8.40 -0.76 4.73
C TYR A 62 9.30 -0.74 3.50
N LEU A 63 9.49 0.43 2.87
CA LEU A 63 10.32 0.57 1.68
C LEU A 63 11.81 0.38 1.96
N GLU A 64 12.28 0.81 3.13
CA GLU A 64 13.64 0.56 3.61
C GLU A 64 13.89 -0.94 3.81
N HIS A 65 12.94 -1.66 4.43
CA HIS A 65 13.05 -3.11 4.63
C HIS A 65 13.23 -3.88 3.32
N PHE A 66 12.59 -3.44 2.23
CA PHE A 66 12.74 -4.06 0.92
C PHE A 66 13.85 -3.44 0.04
N GLY A 67 14.65 -2.52 0.60
CA GLY A 67 15.85 -1.97 -0.04
C GLY A 67 15.60 -0.81 -1.00
N TYR A 68 14.40 -0.24 -1.02
CA TYR A 68 14.07 0.91 -1.89
C TYR A 68 14.52 2.24 -1.31
N LEU A 69 14.81 2.28 -0.01
CA LEU A 69 15.06 3.51 0.74
C LEU A 69 16.22 3.30 1.70
N ASN A 70 17.05 4.32 1.86
CA ASN A 70 18.15 4.34 2.82
C ASN A 70 18.37 5.77 3.29
N TYR A 71 17.88 6.08 4.50
CA TYR A 71 18.09 7.38 5.10
C TYR A 71 19.39 7.38 5.93
N LYS A 72 20.27 8.33 5.64
CA LYS A 72 21.46 8.57 6.48
C LYS A 72 21.08 9.13 7.86
N ASN A 73 19.98 9.89 7.93
CA ASN A 73 19.55 10.59 9.13
C ASN A 73 18.30 9.93 9.72
N LYS A 74 18.39 9.45 10.97
CA LYS A 74 17.26 8.81 11.67
C LYS A 74 16.06 9.74 11.87
N SER A 75 16.31 11.04 12.04
CA SER A 75 15.22 12.03 12.17
C SER A 75 14.34 12.06 10.91
N GLN A 76 14.95 11.98 9.73
CA GLN A 76 14.23 11.95 8.46
C GLN A 76 13.51 10.61 8.22
N ALA A 77 14.12 9.51 8.65
CA ALA A 77 13.50 8.18 8.55
C ALA A 77 12.24 8.06 9.43
N ASN A 78 12.26 8.68 10.60
CA ASN A 78 11.21 8.54 11.60
C ASN A 78 10.14 9.65 11.55
N ASN A 79 10.27 10.64 10.67
CA ASN A 79 9.27 11.68 10.50
C ASN A 79 8.13 11.23 9.55
N ASP A 80 7.03 11.95 9.63
CA ASP A 80 5.81 11.72 8.85
C ASP A 80 5.73 12.55 7.56
N ASP A 81 6.87 13.03 7.05
CA ASP A 81 6.92 13.87 5.87
C ASP A 81 7.07 13.00 4.61
N PHE A 82 6.23 13.23 3.59
CA PHE A 82 6.38 12.64 2.28
C PHE A 82 7.44 13.41 1.48
N ASP A 83 8.70 13.00 1.64
CA ASP A 83 9.85 13.64 1.03
C ASP A 83 10.22 13.08 -0.36
N ASP A 84 11.18 13.74 -1.00
CA ASP A 84 11.69 13.41 -2.34
C ASP A 84 12.28 11.99 -2.42
N LEU A 85 12.87 11.54 -1.31
CA LEU A 85 13.45 10.19 -1.21
C LEU A 85 12.34 9.13 -1.20
N LEU A 86 11.27 9.37 -0.43
CA LEU A 86 10.11 8.48 -0.40
C LEU A 86 9.40 8.43 -1.76
N GLU A 87 9.22 9.57 -2.42
CA GLU A 87 8.65 9.63 -3.78
C GLU A 87 9.48 8.79 -4.77
N SER A 88 10.81 8.95 -4.74
CA SER A 88 11.74 8.23 -5.62
C SER A 88 11.73 6.73 -5.36
N ALA A 89 11.66 6.32 -4.08
CA ALA A 89 11.52 4.92 -3.68
C ALA A 89 10.21 4.32 -4.19
N LEU A 90 9.10 5.05 -4.08
CA LEU A 90 7.80 4.60 -4.62
C LEU A 90 7.80 4.49 -6.13
N LYS A 91 8.41 5.43 -6.86
CA LYS A 91 8.56 5.32 -8.33
C LYS A 91 9.33 4.06 -8.71
N THR A 92 10.40 3.76 -7.98
CA THR A 92 11.21 2.55 -8.20
C THR A 92 10.42 1.28 -7.88
N TYR A 93 9.66 1.28 -6.78
CA TYR A 93 8.75 0.20 -6.42
C TYR A 93 7.72 -0.05 -7.53
N GLN A 94 7.02 1.00 -7.97
CA GLN A 94 6.03 0.90 -9.03
C GLN A 94 6.62 0.34 -10.32
N LEU A 95 7.82 0.79 -10.70
CA LEU A 95 8.53 0.26 -11.86
C LEU A 95 8.85 -1.24 -11.72
N ASN A 96 9.36 -1.65 -10.56
CA ASN A 96 9.71 -3.04 -10.26
C ASN A 96 8.51 -4.00 -10.31
N TYR A 97 7.33 -3.54 -9.89
CA TYR A 97 6.09 -4.32 -9.91
C TYR A 97 5.25 -4.12 -11.17
N HIS A 98 5.80 -3.48 -12.21
CA HIS A 98 5.11 -3.17 -13.47
C HIS A 98 3.81 -2.38 -13.31
N LEU A 99 3.78 -1.50 -12.31
CA LEU A 99 2.71 -0.53 -12.09
C LEU A 99 2.98 0.75 -12.90
N LYS A 100 1.95 1.59 -13.01
CA LYS A 100 2.13 2.94 -13.52
C LYS A 100 2.98 3.72 -12.52
N VAL A 101 4.07 4.33 -13.00
CA VAL A 101 4.97 5.13 -12.18
C VAL A 101 4.33 6.49 -11.92
N THR A 102 3.75 6.67 -10.74
CA THR A 102 3.09 7.91 -10.30
C THR A 102 3.90 8.63 -9.21
N GLY A 103 4.70 7.89 -8.42
CA GLY A 103 5.35 8.43 -7.22
C GLY A 103 4.40 8.72 -6.06
N THR A 104 3.13 8.34 -6.19
CA THR A 104 2.10 8.50 -5.17
C THR A 104 1.70 7.14 -4.62
N LEU A 105 1.18 7.09 -3.39
CA LEU A 105 0.69 5.84 -2.81
C LEU A 105 -0.73 5.51 -3.32
N ASP A 106 -0.85 5.22 -4.61
CA ASP A 106 -2.13 4.93 -5.26
C ASP A 106 -2.72 3.56 -4.85
N SER A 107 -4.00 3.34 -5.13
CA SER A 107 -4.72 2.13 -4.72
C SER A 107 -4.09 0.85 -5.27
N LYS A 108 -3.49 0.86 -6.47
CA LYS A 108 -2.81 -0.31 -7.03
C LYS A 108 -1.51 -0.60 -6.29
N THR A 109 -0.74 0.44 -5.95
CA THR A 109 0.47 0.31 -5.13
C THR A 109 0.15 -0.22 -3.74
N VAL A 110 -0.88 0.33 -3.06
CA VAL A 110 -1.34 -0.17 -1.76
C VAL A 110 -1.73 -1.63 -1.83
N SER A 111 -2.58 -2.00 -2.81
CA SER A 111 -2.99 -3.39 -3.01
C SER A 111 -1.80 -4.33 -3.16
N LYS A 112 -0.79 -3.95 -3.95
CA LYS A 112 0.45 -4.74 -4.11
C LYS A 112 1.28 -4.84 -2.83
N MET A 113 1.43 -3.75 -2.07
CA MET A 113 2.19 -3.77 -0.82
C MET A 113 1.51 -4.59 0.29
N MET A 114 0.19 -4.73 0.23
CA MET A 114 -0.57 -5.55 1.19
C MET A 114 -0.57 -7.05 0.87
N MET A 115 -0.12 -7.46 -0.33
CA MET A 115 -0.06 -8.88 -0.69
C MET A 115 1.04 -9.60 0.12
N PRO A 116 0.80 -10.85 0.58
CA PRO A 116 1.85 -11.66 1.18
C PRO A 116 3.05 -11.81 0.24
N ARG A 117 4.26 -11.72 0.80
CA ARG A 117 5.52 -11.74 0.07
C ARG A 117 6.63 -12.37 0.89
N CYS A 118 7.73 -12.74 0.23
CA CYS A 118 8.94 -13.14 0.95
C CYS A 118 9.59 -11.93 1.63
N GLY A 119 10.26 -12.16 2.77
CA GLY A 119 10.99 -11.12 3.52
C GLY A 119 12.37 -10.77 2.95
N VAL A 120 12.72 -11.29 1.77
CA VAL A 120 13.99 -10.96 1.10
C VAL A 120 13.86 -9.57 0.45
N PRO A 121 14.84 -8.67 0.60
CA PRO A 121 14.81 -7.37 -0.07
C PRO A 121 14.73 -7.49 -1.59
N ASP A 122 14.00 -6.56 -2.22
CA ASP A 122 13.86 -6.50 -3.69
C ASP A 122 15.14 -5.96 -4.34
N ILE A 123 15.82 -5.06 -3.63
CA ILE A 123 17.06 -4.41 -4.06
C ILE A 123 18.14 -4.74 -3.03
N ILE A 124 19.23 -5.34 -3.51
CA ILE A 124 20.39 -5.68 -2.68
C ILE A 124 21.59 -4.95 -3.26
N ASN A 125 22.29 -4.15 -2.45
CA ASN A 125 23.45 -3.34 -2.86
C ASN A 125 23.17 -2.48 -4.11
N GLY A 126 21.98 -1.87 -4.18
CA GLY A 126 21.55 -1.05 -5.32
C GLY A 126 21.18 -1.83 -6.59
N THR A 127 21.23 -3.16 -6.57
CA THR A 127 20.88 -4.01 -7.71
C THR A 127 19.51 -4.64 -7.48
N THR A 128 18.56 -4.34 -8.37
CA THR A 128 17.23 -4.99 -8.39
C THR A 128 17.31 -6.35 -9.10
N ARG A 129 16.67 -7.37 -8.53
CA ARG A 129 16.50 -8.69 -9.21
C ARG A 129 15.25 -8.73 -10.10
N MET A 130 14.45 -7.67 -10.07
CA MET A 130 13.22 -7.57 -10.86
C MET A 130 13.52 -7.02 -12.25
N THR A 131 12.77 -7.47 -13.25
CA THR A 131 12.94 -7.05 -14.64
C THR A 131 12.37 -5.64 -14.84
N SER A 132 13.02 -4.63 -14.26
CA SER A 132 12.56 -3.23 -14.26
C SER A 132 12.70 -2.60 -15.65
N GLY A 133 11.81 -2.94 -16.59
CA GLY A 133 11.69 -2.33 -17.93
C GLY A 133 12.90 -2.41 -18.85
N LYS A 134 14.04 -2.93 -18.41
CA LYS A 134 15.23 -3.15 -19.24
C LYS A 134 14.90 -4.29 -20.21
N LYS A 135 14.93 -3.98 -21.52
CA LYS A 135 15.05 -5.01 -22.55
C LYS A 135 16.25 -5.87 -22.17
N ASN A 136 16.01 -7.16 -21.98
CA ASN A 136 17.05 -8.15 -21.75
C ASN A 136 18.16 -7.94 -22.78
N GLN A 137 19.29 -7.39 -22.36
CA GLN A 137 20.52 -7.62 -23.11
C GLN A 137 20.74 -9.12 -22.96
N ARG A 138 20.37 -9.85 -24.01
CA ARG A 138 20.46 -11.31 -24.09
C ARG A 138 21.90 -11.69 -23.85
N HIS A 139 22.25 -12.01 -22.61
CA HIS A 139 23.49 -12.70 -22.35
C HIS A 139 23.27 -14.16 -22.73
N SER A 140 23.55 -14.46 -24.00
CA SER A 140 23.77 -15.81 -24.46
C SER A 140 25.00 -16.35 -23.74
N SER A 141 24.80 -17.09 -22.65
CA SER A 141 25.74 -18.14 -22.23
C SER A 141 25.02 -19.09 -21.28
N THR A 142 24.84 -20.31 -21.77
CA THR A 142 24.30 -21.47 -21.09
C THR A 142 25.26 -21.96 -20.00
N SER A 143 24.82 -21.95 -18.75
CA SER A 143 25.04 -23.07 -17.81
C SER A 143 24.20 -22.86 -16.56
N PHE A 144 23.01 -23.45 -16.51
CA PHE A 144 22.25 -23.57 -15.27
C PHE A 144 22.65 -24.89 -14.60
N HIS A 145 23.49 -24.83 -13.56
CA HIS A 145 23.66 -25.94 -12.64
C HIS A 145 22.62 -25.84 -11.53
N THR A 146 21.46 -26.46 -11.76
CA THR A 146 20.46 -26.67 -10.73
C THR A 146 20.87 -27.86 -9.88
N VAL A 147 21.39 -27.62 -8.68
CA VAL A 147 21.56 -28.67 -7.67
C VAL A 147 20.56 -28.43 -6.55
N SER A 148 19.49 -29.22 -6.54
CA SER A 148 18.47 -29.19 -5.48
C SER A 148 18.98 -29.97 -4.26
N TYR A 149 19.65 -29.30 -3.33
CA TYR A 149 19.98 -29.88 -2.02
C TYR A 149 18.80 -29.73 -1.07
N TYR A 150 17.72 -30.48 -1.31
CA TYR A 150 16.70 -30.66 -0.28
C TYR A 150 17.02 -31.94 0.49
N THR A 151 17.28 -31.83 1.78
CA THR A 151 17.39 -32.99 2.68
C THR A 151 16.15 -33.00 3.57
N PHE A 152 15.41 -34.10 3.54
CA PHE A 152 14.27 -34.30 4.44
C PHE A 152 14.80 -34.69 5.82
N PHE A 153 14.12 -34.20 6.86
CA PHE A 153 14.38 -34.68 8.21
C PHE A 153 14.02 -36.17 8.30
N PRO A 154 14.86 -36.98 8.97
CA PRO A 154 14.58 -38.40 9.14
C PRO A 154 13.23 -38.58 9.85
N GLY A 155 12.32 -39.33 9.23
CA GLY A 155 10.98 -39.64 9.80
C GLY A 155 9.79 -38.91 9.17
N SER A 156 9.97 -38.15 8.09
CA SER A 156 8.84 -37.54 7.36
C SER A 156 8.22 -38.56 6.39
N PRO A 157 6.89 -38.84 6.42
CA PRO A 157 6.26 -39.74 5.46
C PRO A 157 6.11 -39.08 4.08
N LYS A 158 6.16 -39.92 3.02
CA LYS A 158 5.92 -39.55 1.62
C LYS A 158 4.46 -39.24 1.33
#